data_AF-A0A9E3BFD2-F1
#
_entry.id   AF-A0A9E3BFD2-F1
#
_cell.length_a   1.000
_cell.length_b   1.000
_cell.length_c   1.000
_cell.angle_alpha   90.00
_cell.angle_beta   90.00
_cell.angle_gamma   90.00
#
_symmetry.space_group_name_H-M   'P 1'
#
loop_
_entity.id
_entity.type
_entity.pdbx_description
1 polymer ?
#
loop_
_entity_poly.entity_id
_entity_poly.type
_entity_poly.pdbx_seq_one_letter_code
_entity_poly.pdbx_strand_id
1 'polypeptide(L)'
;MNSRARSQSTRSEDGSTIYNRIPVLRAERGQSRQELADALGVNYQTVGYLERGDYNPSLELAFRLSEHFGLPIEAIFAREPFRPLSEEVYGRTGT
;
A
#
# COMPACT_ATOMS: atom_id res chain seq x y z
N MET A 1 -5.82 36.81 25.93
CA MET A 1 -7.21 36.44 26.25
C MET A 1 -7.77 35.64 25.08
N ASN A 2 -8.13 34.40 25.37
CA ASN A 2 -8.40 33.31 24.45
C ASN A 2 -9.64 33.54 23.56
N SER A 3 -9.66 32.95 22.37
CA SER A 3 -10.43 31.71 22.11
C SER A 3 -10.87 31.61 20.65
N ARG A 4 -10.29 30.64 19.95
CA ARG A 4 -11.01 29.69 19.09
C ARG A 4 -10.02 28.61 18.72
N ALA A 5 -9.83 27.70 19.68
CA ALA A 5 -9.24 26.41 19.42
C ALA A 5 -10.06 25.75 18.30
N ARG A 6 -9.47 25.61 17.12
CA ARG A 6 -9.89 24.58 16.17
C ARG A 6 -9.61 23.26 16.86
N SER A 7 -10.66 22.69 17.44
CA SER A 7 -10.68 21.29 17.81
C SER A 7 -10.58 20.48 16.51
N GLN A 8 -9.35 20.28 16.04
CA GLN A 8 -9.07 19.14 15.19
C GLN A 8 -9.10 17.95 16.13
N SER A 9 -10.28 17.32 16.14
CA SER A 9 -10.53 16.05 16.78
C SER A 9 -9.42 15.08 16.38
N THR A 10 -8.58 14.73 17.35
CA THR A 10 -7.56 13.70 17.28
C THR A 10 -8.23 12.40 16.84
N ARG A 11 -8.14 12.05 15.55
CA ARG A 11 -8.39 10.68 15.11
C ARG A 11 -7.35 9.82 15.83
N SER A 12 -7.82 8.88 16.62
CA SER A 12 -7.05 8.00 17.47
C SER A 12 -5.79 7.47 16.78
N GLU A 13 -4.61 7.80 17.32
CA GLU A 13 -3.29 7.30 16.91
C GLU A 13 -3.04 5.88 17.42
N ASP A 14 -3.93 4.94 17.08
CA ASP A 14 -3.66 3.51 17.21
C ASP A 14 -4.54 2.75 16.20
N GLY A 15 -3.94 2.35 15.08
CA GLY A 15 -4.66 1.72 13.97
C GLY A 15 -3.79 1.43 12.76
N SER A 16 -2.67 0.72 12.97
CA SER A 16 -1.83 0.03 11.97
C SER A 16 -2.10 0.38 10.50
N THR A 17 -1.75 1.60 10.05
CA THR A 17 -1.81 1.93 8.62
C THR A 17 -0.80 1.05 7.88
N ILE A 18 -1.29 0.25 6.93
CA ILE A 18 -0.45 -0.60 6.08
C ILE A 18 -0.26 0.12 4.74
N TYR A 19 0.98 0.47 4.45
CA TYR A 19 1.39 0.98 3.14
C TYR A 19 1.55 -0.20 2.19
N ASN A 20 1.31 0.04 0.90
CA ASN A 20 1.46 -1.01 -0.12
C ASN A 20 2.10 -0.50 -1.42
N ARG A 21 2.76 -1.40 -2.15
CA ARG A 21 3.34 -1.16 -3.48
C ARG A 21 2.45 -1.68 -4.62
N ILE A 22 1.21 -2.08 -4.36
CA ILE A 22 0.32 -2.70 -5.36
C ILE A 22 0.15 -1.82 -6.62
N PRO A 23 -0.11 -0.49 -6.52
CA PRO A 23 -0.23 0.36 -7.71
C PRO A 23 1.03 0.36 -8.58
N VAL A 24 2.20 0.40 -7.93
CA VAL A 24 3.51 0.42 -8.59
C VAL A 24 3.77 -0.92 -9.27
N LEU A 25 3.66 -2.02 -8.53
CA LEU A 25 3.87 -3.38 -9.05
C LEU A 25 2.93 -3.70 -10.21
N ARG A 26 1.68 -3.24 -10.12
CA ARG A 26 0.70 -3.41 -11.19
C ARG A 26 1.09 -2.61 -12.43
N ALA A 27 1.51 -1.35 -12.27
CA ALA A 27 1.97 -0.51 -13.36
C ALA A 27 3.25 -1.04 -14.02
N GLU A 28 4.22 -1.54 -13.23
CA GLU A 28 5.44 -2.19 -13.72
C GLU A 28 5.15 -3.38 -14.64
N ARG A 29 4.06 -4.10 -14.38
CA ARG A 29 3.61 -5.24 -15.19
C ARG A 29 2.63 -4.88 -16.30
N GLY A 30 2.30 -3.59 -16.47
CA GLY A 30 1.30 -3.14 -17.44
C GLY A 30 -0.11 -3.67 -17.18
N GLN A 31 -0.41 -4.10 -15.94
CA GLN A 31 -1.70 -4.70 -15.59
C GLN A 31 -2.74 -3.60 -15.25
N SER A 32 -3.99 -3.82 -15.64
CA SER A 32 -5.14 -3.07 -15.17
C SER A 32 -5.63 -3.61 -13.81
N ARG A 33 -6.44 -2.81 -13.10
CA ARG A 33 -7.05 -3.26 -11.84
C ARG A 33 -7.98 -4.46 -12.03
N GLN A 34 -8.65 -4.54 -13.19
CA GLN A 34 -9.53 -5.66 -13.52
C GLN A 34 -8.72 -6.94 -13.70
N GLU A 35 -7.62 -6.90 -14.45
CA GLU A 35 -6.76 -8.08 -14.62
C GLU A 35 -6.17 -8.58 -13.30
N LEU A 36 -5.78 -7.67 -12.40
CA LEU A 36 -5.33 -8.06 -11.07
C LEU A 36 -6.48 -8.66 -10.23
N ALA A 37 -7.68 -8.10 -10.31
CA ALA A 37 -8.85 -8.62 -9.60
C ALA A 37 -9.20 -10.04 -10.08
N ASP A 38 -9.18 -10.26 -11.39
CA ASP A 38 -9.46 -11.55 -12.02
C ASP A 38 -8.39 -12.58 -11.62
N ALA A 39 -7.10 -12.21 -11.65
CA ALA A 39 -5.99 -13.08 -11.25
C ALA A 39 -6.06 -13.50 -9.78
N LEU A 40 -6.53 -12.60 -8.90
CA LEU A 40 -6.66 -12.88 -7.47
C LEU A 40 -8.03 -13.49 -7.11
N GLY A 41 -8.98 -13.58 -8.04
CA GLY A 41 -10.34 -14.03 -7.76
C GLY A 41 -11.07 -13.13 -6.75
N VAL A 42 -10.90 -11.81 -6.85
CA VAL A 42 -11.55 -10.81 -5.98
C VAL A 42 -12.38 -9.83 -6.80
N ASN A 43 -13.22 -9.04 -6.13
CA ASN A 43 -13.96 -7.98 -6.80
C ASN A 43 -13.00 -6.85 -7.23
N TYR A 44 -13.23 -6.25 -8.41
CA TYR A 44 -12.53 -5.04 -8.88
C TYR A 44 -12.39 -3.95 -7.80
N GLN A 45 -13.45 -3.72 -7.02
CA GLN A 45 -13.43 -2.70 -5.95
C GLN A 45 -12.43 -3.05 -4.84
N THR A 46 -12.21 -4.34 -4.56
CA THR A 46 -11.21 -4.80 -3.59
C THR A 46 -9.82 -4.33 -3.96
N VAL A 47 -9.43 -4.41 -5.24
CA VAL A 47 -8.15 -3.89 -5.72
C VAL A 47 -8.06 -2.37 -5.50
N GLY A 48 -9.14 -1.64 -5.78
CA GLY A 48 -9.21 -0.21 -5.52
C GLY A 48 -9.03 0.15 -4.03
N TYR A 49 -9.67 -0.57 -3.12
CA TYR A 49 -9.52 -0.36 -1.67
C TYR A 49 -8.12 -0.70 -1.18
N LEU A 50 -7.54 -1.80 -1.68
CA LEU A 50 -6.16 -2.18 -1.37
C LEU A 50 -5.17 -1.09 -1.80
N GLU A 51 -5.26 -0.62 -3.04
CA GLU A 51 -4.34 0.39 -3.58
C GLU A 51 -4.39 1.71 -2.80
N ARG A 52 -5.55 2.09 -2.26
CA ARG A 52 -5.70 3.30 -1.44
C ARG A 52 -5.33 3.10 0.04
N GLY A 53 -5.14 1.86 0.48
CA GLY A 53 -4.93 1.52 1.88
C GLY A 53 -6.18 1.71 2.75
N ASP A 54 -7.38 1.73 2.14
CA ASP A 54 -8.66 1.92 2.85
C ASP A 54 -9.04 0.69 3.70
N TYR A 55 -8.33 -0.43 3.52
CA TYR A 55 -8.65 -1.73 4.10
C TYR A 55 -7.38 -2.56 4.30
N ASN A 56 -7.30 -3.26 5.44
CA ASN A 56 -6.22 -4.19 5.73
C ASN A 56 -6.53 -5.57 5.12
N PRO A 57 -5.75 -6.07 4.14
CA PRO A 57 -5.97 -7.38 3.54
C PRO A 57 -6.01 -8.50 4.58
N SER A 58 -6.80 -9.53 4.32
CA SER A 58 -6.63 -10.80 5.03
C SER A 58 -5.24 -11.38 4.74
N LEU A 59 -4.71 -12.17 5.67
CA LEU A 59 -3.43 -12.86 5.48
C LEU A 59 -3.43 -13.70 4.19
N GLU A 60 -4.55 -14.36 3.89
CA GLU A 60 -4.77 -15.11 2.65
C GLU A 60 -4.64 -14.25 1.39
N LEU A 61 -5.20 -13.04 1.38
CA LEU A 61 -5.06 -12.13 0.25
C LEU A 61 -3.63 -11.60 0.12
N ALA A 62 -2.94 -11.37 1.25
CA ALA A 62 -1.54 -10.97 1.24
C ALA A 62 -0.64 -12.06 0.64
N PHE A 63 -0.87 -13.34 0.97
CA PHE A 63 -0.15 -14.46 0.35
C PHE A 63 -0.44 -14.61 -1.14
N ARG A 64 -1.70 -14.53 -1.58
CA ARG A 64 -2.02 -14.55 -3.01
C ARG A 64 -1.37 -13.41 -3.79
N LEU A 65 -1.29 -12.22 -3.19
CA LEU A 65 -0.55 -11.10 -3.79
C LEU A 65 0.96 -11.38 -3.85
N SER A 66 1.53 -11.97 -2.81
CA SER A 66 2.94 -12.40 -2.76
C SER A 66 3.25 -13.40 -3.87
N GLU A 67 2.41 -14.42 -4.04
CA GLU A 67 2.53 -15.44 -5.08
C GLU A 67 2.35 -14.84 -6.48
N HIS A 68 1.31 -14.02 -6.69
CA HIS A 68 1.03 -13.36 -7.97
C HIS A 68 2.20 -12.46 -8.39
N PHE A 69 2.74 -11.67 -7.46
CA PHE A 69 3.87 -10.79 -7.73
C PHE A 69 5.23 -11.49 -7.66
N GLY A 70 5.33 -12.73 -7.16
CA GLY A 70 6.61 -13.41 -6.96
C GLY A 70 7.54 -12.65 -6.02
N LEU A 71 6.98 -11.94 -5.03
CA LEU A 71 7.69 -11.08 -4.09
C LEU A 71 7.30 -11.44 -2.66
N PRO A 72 8.20 -11.32 -1.67
CA PRO A 72 7.83 -11.48 -0.28
C PRO A 72 6.78 -10.44 0.16
N ILE A 73 5.97 -10.77 1.16
CA ILE A 73 4.90 -9.90 1.67
C ILE A 73 5.44 -8.52 2.04
N GLU A 74 6.61 -8.44 2.64
CA GLU A 74 7.28 -7.22 3.11
C GLU A 74 7.75 -6.31 1.95
N ALA A 75 7.91 -6.87 0.75
CA ALA A 75 8.17 -6.06 -0.45
C ALA A 75 6.88 -5.45 -1.03
N ILE A 76 5.71 -5.98 -0.65
CA ILE A 76 4.40 -5.51 -1.11
C ILE A 76 3.76 -4.61 -0.07
N PHE A 77 3.93 -4.91 1.22
CA PHE A 77 3.30 -4.23 2.34
C PHE A 77 4.31 -3.79 3.39
N ALA A 78 4.08 -2.63 4.01
CA ALA A 78 4.94 -2.09 5.05
C ALA A 78 4.13 -1.37 6.14
N ARG A 79 4.70 -1.31 7.36
CA ARG A 79 4.16 -0.53 8.48
C ARG A 79 4.57 0.94 8.42
N GLU A 80 5.59 1.24 7.61
CA GLU A 80 6.10 2.58 7.34
C GLU A 80 5.99 2.87 5.84
N PRO A 81 5.93 4.14 5.42
CA PRO A 81 5.92 4.50 4.01
C PRO A 81 7.14 3.92 3.27
N PHE A 82 6.92 3.38 2.08
CA PHE A 82 8.02 2.99 1.20
C PHE A 82 8.81 4.21 0.77
N ARG A 83 10.14 4.09 0.80
CA ARG A 83 11.00 5.13 0.22
C ARG A 83 10.76 5.21 -1.30
N PRO A 84 10.81 6.41 -1.88
CA PRO A 84 10.77 6.56 -3.33
C PRO A 84 11.93 5.81 -3.98
N LEU A 85 11.68 5.13 -5.11
CA LEU A 85 12.71 4.39 -5.83
C LEU A 85 13.90 5.28 -6.24
N SER A 86 13.65 6.55 -6.58
CA SER A 86 14.70 7.52 -6.92
C SER A 86 15.68 7.74 -5.76
N GLU A 87 15.20 7.73 -4.52
CA GLU A 87 16.04 7.85 -3.34
C GLU A 87 16.85 6.56 -3.10
N GLU A 88 16.24 5.40 -3.29
CA GLU A 88 16.94 4.11 -3.16
C GLU A 88 18.07 3.94 -4.20
N VAL A 89 17.82 4.39 -5.44
CA VAL A 89 18.75 4.23 -6.58
C VAL A 89 19.84 5.31 -6.59
N TYR A 90 19.50 6.57 -6.32
CA TYR A 90 20.45 7.69 -6.45
C TYR A 90 20.90 8.31 -5.11
N GLY A 91 20.18 8.05 -4.01
CA GLY A 91 20.45 8.60 -2.68
C GLY A 91 21.64 7.99 -1.95
N ARG A 92 22.29 6.96 -2.50
CA ARG A 92 23.52 6.36 -1.97
C ARG A 92 24.82 7.02 -2.44
N THR A 93 24.73 8.18 -3.08
CA THR A 93 25.92 8.94 -3.48
C THR A 93 26.50 9.69 -2.26
N GLY A 94 27.26 9.00 -1.42
CA GLY A 94 28.01 9.64 -0.34
C GLY A 94 28.45 8.70 0.77
N THR A 95 29.51 7.90 0.52
CA THR A 95 30.69 7.60 1.37
C THR A 95 31.54 6.58 0.62
#